data_AF-A0A0A3ITY1-F1
#
_entry.id   AF-A0A0A3ITY1-F1
#
_cell.length_a   1.000
_cell.length_b   1.000
_cell.length_c   1.000
_cell.angle_alpha   90.00
_cell.angle_beta   90.00
_cell.angle_gamma   90.00
#
_symmetry.space_group_name_H-M   'P 1'
#
loop_
_entity.id
_entity.type
_entity.pdbx_description
1 polymer ?
#
loop_
_entity_poly.entity_id
_entity_poly.type
_entity_poly.pdbx_seq_one_letter_code
_entity_poly.pdbx_strand_id
1 'polypeptide(L)'
;MNLFRGDAHKIYRRLRKNPELIGQSKYLKELKEVREFYDSIESDVLKLIFYRLIKEKNGSGMIPIYVSSIPFLFLFFSQHLDKILFADGSRNWLIFILIYLIGITFSLFLHFREKAWASCHIEIIQDILVSRKDKTINLDD
;
A
#
# COMPACT_ATOMS: atom_id res chain seq x y z
N MET A 1 3.25 -4.18 -24.02
CA MET A 1 3.66 -4.30 -22.60
C MET A 1 2.65 -3.47 -21.79
N ASN A 2 1.68 -4.09 -21.10
CA ASN A 2 0.59 -3.33 -20.47
C ASN A 2 0.95 -2.91 -19.05
N LEU A 3 1.34 -1.64 -18.90
CA LEU A 3 1.66 -0.98 -17.63
C LEU A 3 0.44 -0.83 -16.69
N PHE A 4 -0.78 -0.90 -17.24
CA PHE A 4 -2.05 -0.67 -16.51
C PHE A 4 -2.65 -1.90 -15.82
N ARG A 5 -1.99 -3.05 -15.84
CA ARG A 5 -2.55 -4.29 -15.27
C ARG A 5 -1.97 -4.53 -13.88
N GLY A 6 -2.84 -4.61 -12.87
CA GLY A 6 -2.46 -4.89 -11.48
C GLY A 6 -1.83 -6.27 -11.29
N ASP A 7 -1.23 -6.50 -10.13
CA ASP A 7 -0.39 -7.69 -9.88
C ASP A 7 -1.19 -8.99 -9.96
N ALA A 8 -2.45 -9.01 -9.54
CA ALA A 8 -3.36 -10.16 -9.72
C ALA A 8 -3.50 -10.57 -11.20
N HIS A 9 -3.64 -9.61 -12.11
CA HIS A 9 -3.74 -9.89 -13.55
C HIS A 9 -2.41 -10.34 -14.15
N LYS A 10 -1.28 -9.89 -13.59
CA LYS A 10 0.05 -10.40 -13.98
C LYS A 10 0.22 -11.86 -13.53
N ILE A 11 -0.20 -12.19 -12.31
CA ILE A 11 -0.18 -13.55 -11.77
C ILE A 11 -1.09 -14.46 -12.60
N TYR A 12 -2.34 -14.08 -12.83
CA TYR A 12 -3.29 -14.84 -13.67
C TYR A 12 -2.73 -15.16 -15.07
N ARG A 13 -2.12 -14.17 -15.75
CA ARG A 13 -1.54 -14.43 -17.07
C ARG A 13 -0.32 -15.35 -17.03
N ARG A 14 0.48 -15.32 -15.96
CA ARG A 14 1.60 -16.27 -15.80
C ARG A 14 1.08 -17.67 -15.52
N LEU A 15 0.09 -17.80 -14.62
CA LEU A 15 -0.65 -19.05 -14.33
C LEU A 15 -1.19 -19.68 -15.60
N ARG A 16 -1.88 -18.89 -16.42
CA ARG A 16 -2.50 -19.38 -17.65
C ARG A 16 -1.48 -19.83 -18.71
N LYS A 17 -0.29 -19.23 -18.74
CA LYS A 17 0.71 -19.53 -19.77
C LYS A 17 1.64 -20.69 -19.39
N ASN A 18 2.09 -20.74 -18.14
CA ASN A 18 3.04 -21.76 -17.67
C ASN A 18 2.69 -22.12 -16.22
N PRO A 19 1.65 -22.93 -15.99
CA PRO A 19 1.20 -23.30 -14.65
C PRO A 19 2.30 -24.02 -13.85
N GLU A 20 3.11 -24.86 -14.51
CA GLU A 20 4.21 -25.59 -13.85
C GLU A 20 5.37 -24.70 -13.34
N LEU A 21 5.55 -23.50 -13.88
CA LEU A 21 6.68 -22.61 -13.50
C LEU A 21 6.37 -21.68 -12.33
N ILE A 22 5.20 -21.81 -11.70
CA ILE A 22 4.77 -20.89 -10.64
C ILE A 22 5.40 -21.15 -9.30
N GLY A 23 5.68 -22.41 -8.97
CA GLY A 23 6.49 -22.75 -7.80
C GLY A 23 7.86 -22.07 -7.83
N GLN A 24 8.37 -21.74 -9.03
CA GLN A 24 9.64 -21.05 -9.24
C GLN A 24 9.48 -19.54 -9.51
N SER A 25 8.24 -19.03 -9.48
CA SER A 25 8.01 -17.62 -9.77
C SER A 25 8.54 -16.73 -8.65
N LYS A 26 9.13 -15.60 -9.02
CA LYS A 26 9.61 -14.58 -8.08
C LYS A 26 8.56 -14.19 -7.03
N TYR A 27 7.28 -14.13 -7.41
CA TYR A 27 6.19 -13.78 -6.49
C TYR A 27 6.01 -14.80 -5.37
N LEU A 28 6.09 -16.09 -5.69
CA LEU A 28 5.93 -17.17 -4.70
C LEU A 28 7.16 -17.26 -3.80
N LYS A 29 8.36 -17.00 -4.35
CA LYS A 29 9.60 -16.91 -3.59
C LYS A 29 9.58 -15.76 -2.59
N GLU A 30 9.21 -14.54 -3.01
CA GLU A 30 9.09 -13.38 -2.12
C GLU A 30 8.09 -13.64 -0.99
N LEU A 31 6.92 -14.21 -1.31
CA LEU A 31 5.90 -14.53 -0.31
C LEU A 31 6.39 -15.60 0.68
N LYS A 32 7.15 -16.60 0.20
CA LYS A 32 7.76 -17.64 1.03
C LYS A 32 8.81 -17.05 1.98
N GLU A 33 9.70 -16.19 1.49
CA GLU A 33 10.71 -15.51 2.30
C GLU A 33 10.07 -14.68 3.43
N VAL A 34 9.02 -13.92 3.12
CA VAL A 34 8.28 -13.14 4.13
C VAL A 34 7.61 -14.05 5.15
N ARG A 35 7.00 -15.16 4.70
CA ARG A 35 6.35 -16.12 5.59
C ARG A 35 7.35 -16.82 6.51
N GLU A 36 8.48 -17.27 5.98
CA GLU A 36 9.56 -17.91 6.74
C GLU A 36 10.13 -16.96 7.81
N PHE A 37 10.29 -15.68 7.47
CA PHE A 37 10.69 -14.66 8.44
C PHE A 37 9.70 -14.58 9.62
N TYR A 38 8.41 -14.40 9.36
CA TYR A 38 7.41 -14.31 10.43
C TYR A 38 7.23 -15.62 11.20
N ASP A 39 7.42 -16.77 10.55
CA ASP A 39 7.31 -18.07 11.20
C ASP A 39 8.49 -18.34 12.15
N SER A 40 9.63 -17.69 11.97
CA SER A 40 10.75 -17.74 12.93
C SER A 40 10.53 -16.94 14.22
N ILE A 41 9.49 -16.08 14.27
CA ILE A 41 9.22 -15.20 15.40
C ILE A 41 8.25 -15.86 16.39
N GLU A 42 8.50 -15.73 17.69
CA GLU A 42 7.60 -16.22 18.75
C GLU A 42 6.22 -15.57 18.68
N SER A 43 5.18 -16.32 19.06
CA SER A 43 3.79 -15.92 18.85
C SER A 43 3.40 -14.62 19.55
N ASP A 44 3.95 -14.31 20.73
CA ASP A 44 3.60 -13.09 21.45
C ASP A 44 4.25 -11.84 20.86
N VAL A 45 5.50 -11.95 20.40
CA VAL A 45 6.17 -10.90 19.62
C VAL A 45 5.46 -10.70 18.28
N LEU A 46 5.04 -11.78 17.63
CA LEU A 46 4.33 -11.75 16.37
C LEU A 46 2.95 -11.07 16.50
N LYS A 47 2.21 -11.33 17.59
CA LYS A 47 0.96 -10.62 17.92
C LYS A 47 1.19 -9.12 18.14
N LEU A 48 2.28 -8.73 18.82
CA LEU A 48 2.63 -7.32 18.99
C LEU A 48 2.84 -6.63 17.64
N ILE A 49 3.60 -7.26 16.74
CA ILE A 49 3.83 -6.75 15.38
C ILE A 49 2.50 -6.63 14.62
N PHE A 50 1.66 -7.67 14.68
CA PHE A 50 0.34 -7.70 14.06
C PHE A 50 -0.54 -6.53 14.52
N TYR A 51 -0.66 -6.31 15.83
CA TYR A 51 -1.48 -5.22 16.35
C TYR A 51 -0.93 -3.83 16.00
N ARG A 52 0.40 -3.66 15.93
CA ARG A 52 1.01 -2.41 15.45
C ARG A 52 0.70 -2.16 13.98
N LEU A 53 0.81 -3.18 13.13
CA LEU A 53 0.46 -3.07 11.71
C LEU A 53 -1.02 -2.74 11.50
N ILE A 54 -1.93 -3.33 12.29
CA ILE A 54 -3.35 -2.97 12.25
C ILE A 54 -3.57 -1.51 12.66
N LYS A 55 -2.90 -1.06 13.74
CA LYS A 55 -2.99 0.32 14.21
C LYS A 55 -2.54 1.30 13.11
N GLU A 56 -1.42 1.03 12.46
CA GLU A 56 -0.90 1.85 11.36
C GLU A 56 -1.83 1.83 10.14
N LYS A 57 -2.31 0.66 9.73
CA LYS A 57 -3.29 0.52 8.64
C LYS A 57 -4.53 1.37 8.89
N ASN A 58 -5.06 1.35 10.11
CA ASN A 58 -6.24 2.14 10.48
C ASN A 58 -5.93 3.64 10.54
N GLY A 59 -4.77 4.04 11.07
CA GLY A 59 -4.35 5.44 11.12
C GLY A 59 -4.11 6.05 9.73
N SER A 60 -3.62 5.25 8.78
CA SER A 60 -3.37 5.69 7.40
C SER A 60 -4.64 6.13 6.65
N GLY A 61 -5.83 5.67 7.07
CA GLY A 61 -7.11 6.01 6.43
C GLY A 61 -7.45 7.50 6.45
N MET A 62 -6.79 8.30 7.28
CA MET A 62 -6.98 9.76 7.36
C MET A 62 -6.25 10.52 6.24
N ILE A 63 -5.23 9.93 5.60
CA ILE A 63 -4.40 10.62 4.58
C ILE A 63 -5.25 11.14 3.40
N PRO A 64 -6.15 10.34 2.78
CA PRO A 64 -7.02 10.84 1.71
C PRO A 64 -7.90 12.02 2.13
N ILE A 65 -8.33 12.06 3.40
CA ILE A 65 -9.15 13.15 3.95
C ILE A 65 -8.33 14.45 4.00
N TYR A 66 -7.09 14.39 4.49
CA TYR A 66 -6.19 15.55 4.51
C TYR A 66 -5.87 16.04 3.09
N VAL A 67 -5.59 15.14 2.16
CA VAL A 67 -5.32 15.50 0.76
C VAL A 67 -6.55 16.19 0.13
N SER A 68 -7.77 15.73 0.44
CA SER A 68 -9.00 16.35 -0.05
C SER A 68 -9.26 17.75 0.50
N SER A 69 -8.59 18.13 1.59
CA SER A 69 -8.72 19.46 2.22
C SER A 69 -7.81 20.51 1.58
N ILE A 70 -6.80 20.11 0.79
CA ILE A 70 -5.84 21.02 0.15
C ILE A 70 -6.50 22.03 -0.80
N PRO A 71 -7.48 21.68 -1.66
CA PRO A 71 -8.20 22.65 -2.48
C PRO A 71 -8.87 23.77 -1.65
N PHE A 72 -9.41 23.42 -0.48
CA PHE A 72 -10.05 24.39 0.41
C PHE A 72 -9.01 25.34 1.00
N LEU A 73 -7.82 24.86 1.35
CA LEU A 73 -6.72 25.74 1.76
C LEU A 73 -6.35 26.73 0.65
N PHE A 74 -6.25 26.29 -0.59
CA PHE A 74 -5.98 27.21 -1.71
C PHE A 74 -7.07 28.26 -1.89
N LEU A 75 -8.34 27.92 -1.62
CA LEU A 75 -9.42 28.91 -1.64
C LEU A 75 -9.20 30.04 -0.62
N PHE A 76 -8.77 29.70 0.60
CA PHE A 76 -8.46 30.69 1.64
C PHE A 76 -7.30 31.62 1.26
N PHE A 77 -6.34 31.13 0.48
CA PHE A 77 -5.20 31.92 0.01
C PHE A 77 -5.35 32.43 -1.43
N SER A 78 -6.54 32.33 -2.01
CA SER A 78 -6.82 32.65 -3.42
C SER A 78 -6.29 34.01 -3.85
N GLN A 79 -6.53 35.07 -3.08
CA GLN A 79 -6.05 36.42 -3.41
C GLN A 79 -4.52 36.55 -3.50
N HIS A 80 -3.79 35.76 -2.69
CA HIS A 80 -2.33 35.75 -2.72
C HIS A 80 -1.82 34.86 -3.86
N LEU A 81 -2.48 33.72 -4.07
CA LEU A 81 -2.20 32.82 -5.17
C LEU A 81 -2.43 33.50 -6.52
N ASP A 82 -3.49 34.29 -6.66
CA ASP A 82 -3.82 34.98 -7.91
C ASP A 82 -2.70 35.94 -8.32
N LYS A 83 -2.16 36.70 -7.36
CA LYS A 83 -1.03 37.61 -7.58
C LYS A 83 0.25 36.89 -7.99
N ILE A 84 0.42 35.62 -7.65
CA ILE A 84 1.64 34.84 -7.96
C ILE A 84 1.46 34.02 -9.25
N LEU A 85 0.29 33.40 -9.40
CA LEU A 85 -0.03 32.44 -10.46
C LEU A 85 -0.49 33.13 -11.75
N PHE A 86 -1.12 34.30 -11.64
CA PHE A 86 -1.65 35.08 -12.77
C PHE A 86 -1.01 36.47 -12.92
N ALA A 87 0.10 36.75 -12.23
CA ALA A 87 0.86 38.00 -12.41
C ALA A 87 1.22 38.21 -13.89
N ASP A 88 0.98 39.43 -14.39
CA ASP A 88 1.50 39.97 -15.66
C ASP A 88 1.34 39.06 -16.89
N GLY A 89 0.20 38.37 -17.02
CA GLY A 89 -0.06 37.46 -18.15
C GLY A 89 0.82 36.21 -18.15
N SER A 90 1.50 35.92 -17.04
CA SER A 90 2.32 34.73 -16.86
C SER A 90 1.48 33.45 -16.87
N ARG A 91 2.11 32.36 -17.31
CA ARG A 91 1.52 31.01 -17.33
C ARG A 91 1.92 30.19 -16.09
N ASN A 92 2.26 30.85 -14.99
CA ASN A 92 2.72 30.21 -13.75
C ASN A 92 1.65 29.25 -13.19
N TRP A 93 0.38 29.57 -13.37
CA TRP A 93 -0.75 28.70 -13.02
C TRP A 93 -0.68 27.31 -13.70
N LEU A 94 -0.20 27.19 -14.94
CA LEU A 94 -0.07 25.90 -15.63
C LEU A 94 0.98 25.01 -14.95
N ILE A 95 2.12 25.61 -14.60
CA ILE A 95 3.21 24.91 -13.91
C ILE A 95 2.74 24.48 -12.51
N PHE A 96 2.03 25.36 -11.82
CA PHE A 96 1.46 25.06 -10.50
C PHE A 96 0.48 23.89 -10.56
N ILE A 97 -0.49 23.88 -11.49
CA ILE A 97 -1.43 22.77 -11.65
C ILE A 97 -0.70 21.47 -11.97
N LEU A 98 0.29 21.52 -12.85
CA LEU A 98 1.05 20.32 -13.21
C LEU A 98 1.78 19.74 -11.99
N ILE A 99 2.51 20.57 -11.23
CA ILE A 99 3.21 20.15 -10.01
C ILE A 99 2.21 19.62 -8.97
N TYR A 100 1.08 20.30 -8.81
CA TYR A 100 0.03 19.92 -7.86
C TYR A 100 -0.56 18.55 -8.19
N LEU A 101 -0.91 18.30 -9.46
CA LEU A 101 -1.45 17.01 -9.91
C LEU A 101 -0.41 15.89 -9.75
N ILE A 102 0.86 16.16 -10.06
CA ILE A 102 1.95 15.20 -9.83
C ILE A 102 2.07 14.88 -8.34
N GLY A 103 2.06 15.91 -7.48
CA GLY A 103 2.15 15.75 -6.03
C GLY A 103 1.01 14.91 -5.44
N ILE A 104 -0.24 15.20 -5.82
CA ILE A 104 -1.40 14.42 -5.38
C ILE A 104 -1.32 12.99 -5.89
N THR A 105 -1.03 12.80 -7.18
CA THR A 105 -0.96 11.46 -7.77
C THR A 105 0.12 10.64 -7.09
N PHE A 106 1.29 11.22 -6.85
CA PHE A 106 2.39 10.57 -6.16
C PHE A 106 2.05 10.25 -4.70
N SER A 107 1.44 11.19 -3.97
CA SER A 107 1.01 10.97 -2.59
C SER A 107 -0.01 9.85 -2.48
N LEU A 108 -1.02 9.82 -3.35
CA LEU A 108 -2.02 8.76 -3.39
C LEU A 108 -1.37 7.43 -3.76
N PHE A 109 -0.47 7.43 -4.76
CA PHE A 109 0.24 6.23 -5.17
C PHE A 109 1.04 5.60 -4.03
N LEU A 110 1.83 6.40 -3.29
CA LEU A 110 2.57 5.93 -2.12
C LEU A 110 1.62 5.40 -1.04
N HIS A 111 0.57 6.15 -0.70
CA HIS A 111 -0.41 5.76 0.30
C HIS A 111 -1.06 4.40 -0.01
N PHE A 112 -1.54 4.21 -1.24
CA PHE A 112 -2.16 2.95 -1.63
C PHE A 112 -1.17 1.79 -1.67
N ARG A 113 0.09 2.05 -2.06
CA ARG A 113 1.15 1.04 -2.06
C ARG A 113 1.48 0.58 -0.65
N GLU A 114 1.64 1.50 0.30
CA GLU A 114 1.88 1.18 1.71
C GLU A 114 0.70 0.43 2.32
N LYS A 115 -0.53 0.87 2.05
CA LYS A 115 -1.74 0.21 2.52
C LYS A 115 -1.87 -1.23 1.99
N ALA A 116 -1.51 -1.46 0.73
CA ALA A 116 -1.50 -2.80 0.14
C ALA A 116 -0.42 -3.68 0.76
N TRP A 117 0.78 -3.13 0.97
CA TRP A 117 1.88 -3.84 1.62
C TRP A 117 1.55 -4.23 3.06
N ALA A 118 1.08 -3.30 3.88
CA ALA A 118 0.67 -3.57 5.26
C ALA A 118 -0.45 -4.63 5.32
N SER A 119 -1.43 -4.55 4.41
CA SER A 119 -2.51 -5.55 4.36
C SER A 119 -1.99 -6.94 4.02
N CYS A 120 -1.04 -7.07 3.09
CA CYS A 120 -0.44 -8.36 2.75
C CYS A 120 0.29 -8.99 3.95
N HIS A 121 1.08 -8.20 4.68
CA HIS A 121 1.80 -8.68 5.85
C HIS A 121 0.85 -9.06 7.00
N ILE A 122 -0.22 -8.29 7.23
CA ILE A 122 -1.26 -8.60 8.22
C ILE A 122 -1.89 -9.97 7.93
N GLU A 123 -2.27 -10.25 6.68
CA GLU A 123 -2.85 -11.53 6.28
C GLU A 123 -1.88 -12.70 6.50
N ILE A 124 -0.61 -12.55 6.10
CA ILE A 124 0.42 -13.60 6.31
C ILE A 124 0.60 -13.90 7.79
N ILE A 125 0.68 -12.87 8.64
CA ILE A 125 0.86 -13.05 10.08
C ILE A 125 -0.37 -13.73 10.70
N GLN A 126 -1.57 -13.31 10.29
CA GLN A 126 -2.82 -13.91 10.75
C GLN A 126 -2.87 -15.41 10.41
N ASP A 127 -2.52 -15.77 9.18
CA ASP A 127 -2.41 -17.16 8.72
C ASP A 127 -1.47 -17.99 9.60
N ILE A 128 -0.31 -17.45 9.96
CA ILE A 128 0.68 -18.12 10.81
C ILE A 128 0.12 -18.31 12.23
N LEU A 129 -0.46 -17.27 12.82
CA LEU A 129 -1.02 -17.33 14.18
C LEU A 129 -2.16 -18.35 14.28
N VAL A 130 -3.04 -18.41 13.26
CA VAL A 130 -4.11 -19.42 13.18
C VAL A 130 -3.52 -20.82 13.05
N SER A 131 -2.57 -21.01 12.13
CA SER A 131 -1.90 -22.31 11.90
C SER A 131 -1.21 -22.84 13.16
N ARG A 132 -0.62 -21.95 13.99
CA ARG A 132 0.00 -22.33 15.27
C ARG A 132 -1.04 -22.73 16.32
N LYS A 133 -2.18 -22.02 16.37
CA LYS A 133 -3.27 -22.34 17.29
C LYS A 133 -3.90 -23.69 16.96
N ASP A 134 -4.11 -23.99 15.68
CA ASP A 134 -4.63 -25.29 15.24
C ASP A 134 -3.65 -26.43 15.53
N LYS A 135 -2.34 -26.19 15.43
CA LYS A 135 -1.32 -27.17 15.87
C LYS A 135 -1.35 -27.41 17.37
N THR A 136 -1.51 -26.38 18.20
CA THR A 136 -1.63 -26.58 19.66
C THR A 136 -2.91 -27.33 20.05
N ILE A 137 -4.00 -27.20 19.29
CA ILE A 137 -5.26 -27.92 19.57
C ILE A 137 -5.18 -29.39 19.14
N ASN A 138 -4.49 -29.71 18.04
CA ASN A 138 -4.37 -31.09 17.52
C ASN A 138 -3.21 -31.90 18.14
N LEU A 139 -2.43 -31.33 19.06
CA LEU A 139 -1.32 -32.03 19.73
C LEU A 139 -1.74 -32.63 21.09
N ASP A 140 -2.97 -32.38 21.52
CA ASP A 140 -3.54 -32.87 22.79
C ASP A 140 -4.56 -34.03 22.59
N ASP A 141 -4.75 -34.52 21.36
CA ASP A 141 -5.59 -35.68 20.97
C ASP A 141 -4.74 -36.89 20.55
#